data_AF-A0A067T3S5-F1
#
_entry.id   AF-A0A067T3S5-F1
#
_cell.length_a   1.000
_cell.length_b   1.000
_cell.length_c   1.000
_cell.angle_alpha   90.00
_cell.angle_beta   90.00
_cell.angle_gamma   90.00
#
_symmetry.space_group_name_H-M   'P 1'
#
loop_
_entity.id
_entity.type
_entity.pdbx_description
1 polymer ?
#
loop_
_entity_poly.entity_id
_entity_poly.type
_entity_poly.pdbx_seq_one_letter_code
_entity_poly.pdbx_strand_id
1 'polypeptide(L)' 'MVVRDVRTRWNYTHAMIRRALLQKEAIDTWVFNHENLRGLMHKSTDWKFLSEVADFLE' A
#
# COMPACT_ATOMS: atom_id res chain seq x y z
N MET A 1 29.10 2.38 4.77
CA MET A 1 27.88 3.19 4.84
C MET A 1 26.88 2.44 5.70
N VAL A 2 26.70 2.86 6.97
CA VAL A 2 25.81 2.16 7.90
C VAL A 2 24.49 2.92 7.91
N VAL A 3 23.53 2.48 7.09
CA VAL A 3 22.14 2.93 7.21
C VAL A 3 21.51 2.11 8.33
N ARG A 4 21.37 2.72 9.51
CA ARG A 4 20.67 2.12 10.65
C ARG A 4 19.18 2.33 10.47
N ASP A 5 18.53 1.29 9.95
CA ASP A 5 17.17 0.86 10.22
C ASP A 5 16.41 1.78 11.20
N VAL A 6 15.54 2.66 10.67
CA VAL A 6 14.54 3.35 11.49
C VAL A 6 13.47 2.32 11.85
N ARG A 7 13.80 1.50 12.86
CA ARG A 7 12.92 0.46 13.40
C ARG A 7 11.60 1.11 13.86
N THR A 8 10.58 0.87 13.04
CA THR A 8 9.14 0.80 13.37
C THR A 8 8.37 2.06 13.74
N ARG A 9 8.92 3.28 13.60
CA ARG A 9 8.10 4.52 13.75
C ARG A 9 7.99 5.41 12.51
N TRP A 10 8.98 5.48 11.63
CA TRP A 10 8.97 6.43 10.50
C TRP A 10 8.86 5.78 9.11
N ASN A 11 8.99 4.45 9.01
CA ASN A 11 8.81 3.69 7.76
C ASN A 11 7.45 2.98 7.67
N TYR A 12 6.50 3.32 8.55
CA TYR A 12 5.18 2.70 8.56
C TYR A 12 4.46 2.89 7.22
N THR A 13 4.59 4.07 6.61
CA THR A 13 3.97 4.35 5.32
C THR A 13 4.56 3.49 4.20
N HIS A 14 5.89 3.45 4.02
CA HIS A 14 6.51 2.59 3.02
C HIS A 14 6.17 1.10 3.22
N ALA A 15 6.30 0.61 4.46
CA ALA A 15 5.99 -0.78 4.79
C ALA A 15 4.50 -1.12 4.59
N MET A 16 3.60 -0.20 4.92
CA MET A 16 2.15 -0.33 4.69
C MET A 16 1.85 -0.38 3.20
N ILE A 17 2.44 0.50 2.40
CA ILE A 17 2.20 0.53 0.95
C ILE A 17 2.75 -0.74 0.29
N ARG A 18 3.97 -1.18 0.61
CA ARG A 18 4.53 -2.44 0.08
C ARG A 18 3.66 -3.64 0.45
N ARG A 19 3.12 -3.70 1.68
CA ARG A 19 2.18 -4.76 2.09
C ARG A 19 0.85 -4.67 1.35
N ALA A 20 0.31 -3.47 1.15
CA ALA A 20 -0.93 -3.27 0.40
C ALA A 20 -0.77 -3.70 -1.07
N LEU A 21 0.36 -3.36 -1.71
CA LEU A 21 0.67 -3.78 -3.08
C LEU A 21 0.78 -5.31 -3.20
N LEU A 22 1.41 -5.98 -2.22
CA LEU A 22 1.50 -7.44 -2.18
C LEU A 22 0.11 -8.10 -1.99
N GLN A 23 -0.80 -7.43 -1.29
CA GLN A 23 -2.14 -7.95 -1.00
C GLN A 23 -3.23 -7.37 -1.92
N LYS A 24 -2.84 -6.71 -3.02
CA LYS A 24 -3.76 -5.97 -3.90
C LYS A 24 -5.01 -6.76 -4.29
N GLU A 25 -4.86 -7.98 -4.80
CA GLU A 25 -6.00 -8.80 -5.24
C GLU A 25 -6.93 -9.16 -4.10
N ALA A 26 -6.37 -9.45 -2.91
CA ALA A 26 -7.16 -9.77 -1.72
C ALA A 26 -7.92 -8.54 -1.21
N ILE A 27 -7.29 -7.35 -1.25
CA ILE A 27 -7.91 -6.08 -0.89
C ILE A 27 -9.04 -5.74 -1.87
N ASP A 28 -8.78 -5.81 -3.18
CA ASP A 28 -9.78 -5.52 -4.21
C ASP A 28 -10.98 -6.47 -4.10
N THR A 29 -10.74 -7.76 -3.89
CA THR A 29 -11.78 -8.78 -3.67
C THR A 29 -12.57 -8.51 -2.39
N TRP A 30 -11.88 -8.18 -1.28
CA TRP A 30 -12.51 -7.88 -0.01
C TRP A 30 -13.44 -6.66 -0.14
N VAL A 31 -12.93 -5.57 -0.71
CA VAL A 31 -13.69 -4.32 -0.90
C VAL A 31 -14.88 -4.51 -1.84
N PHE A 32 -14.72 -5.31 -2.90
CA PHE A 32 -15.81 -5.63 -3.82
C PHE A 32 -16.98 -6.35 -3.12
N ASN A 33 -16.65 -7.33 -2.26
CA ASN A 33 -17.62 -8.17 -1.56
C ASN A 33 -18.33 -7.46 -0.39
N HIS A 34 -17.78 -6.34 0.11
CA HIS A 34 -18.37 -5.57 1.20
C HIS A 34 -18.96 -4.27 0.67
N GLU A 35 -20.28 -4.23 0.51
CA GLU A 35 -21.00 -3.12 -0.14
C GLU A 35 -20.72 -1.74 0.49
N ASN A 36 -20.59 -1.70 1.82
CA ASN A 36 -20.25 -0.48 2.57
C ASN A 36 -18.82 0.02 2.31
N LEU A 37 -17.93 -0.82 1.78
CA LEU A 37 -16.53 -0.48 1.51
C LEU A 37 -16.28 -0.15 0.03
N ARG A 38 -17.23 -0.41 -0.88
CA ARG A 38 -17.03 -0.19 -2.33
C ARG A 38 -16.58 1.23 -2.69
N GLY A 39 -16.97 2.24 -1.91
CA GLY A 39 -16.50 3.62 -2.08
C GLY A 39 -15.00 3.82 -1.83
N LEU A 40 -14.33 2.86 -1.20
CA LEU A 40 -12.88 2.84 -0.95
C LEU A 40 -12.12 2.03 -2.00
N MET A 41 -12.80 1.49 -3.02
CA MET A 41 -12.15 0.70 -4.07
C MET A 41 -11.13 1.54 -4.82
N HIS A 42 -9.88 1.07 -4.84
CA HIS A 42 -8.80 1.72 -5.56
C HIS A 42 -8.90 1.44 -7.06
N LYS A 43 -8.69 2.47 -7.87
CA LYS A 43 -8.54 2.34 -9.31
C LYS A 43 -7.15 1.79 -9.64
N SER A 44 -6.99 1.29 -10.85
CA SER A 44 -5.67 0.89 -11.37
C SER A 44 -4.63 2.02 -11.29
N THR A 45 -5.06 3.27 -11.47
CA THR A 45 -4.24 4.47 -11.33
C THR A 45 -3.77 4.69 -9.90
N ASP A 46 -4.61 4.40 -8.91
CA ASP A 46 -4.28 4.59 -7.49
C ASP A 46 -3.24 3.57 -7.06
N TRP A 47 -3.40 2.31 -7.49
CA TRP A 47 -2.39 1.26 -7.28
C TRP A 47 -1.05 1.59 -7.94
N LYS A 48 -1.06 2.17 -9.14
CA LYS A 48 0.16 2.61 -9.82
C LYS A 48 0.85 3.74 -9.05
N PHE A 49 0.09 4.74 -8.63
CA PHE A 49 0.61 5.84 -7.81
C PHE A 49 1.20 5.34 -6.48
N LEU A 50 0.54 4.40 -5.82
CA LEU A 50 1.06 3.76 -4.60
C LEU A 50 2.39 3.04 -4.85
N SER A 51 2.56 2.37 -6.00
CA SER A 51 3.85 1.77 -6.37
C SER A 51 4.93 2.83 -6.53
N GLU A 52 4.65 3.91 -7.25
CA GLU A 52 5.61 5.00 -7.47
C GLU A 52 6.00 5.69 -6.16
N VAL A 53 5.04 5.88 -5.24
CA VAL A 53 5.32 6.41 -3.89
C VAL A 53 6.16 5.44 -3.07
N ALA A 54 5.90 4.12 -3.16
CA ALA A 54 6.72 3.13 -2.46
C ALA A 54 8.17 3.15 -2.96
N ASP A 55 8.38 3.22 -4.27
CA ASP A 55 9.71 3.26 -4.88
C ASP A 55 10.44 4.58 -4.57
N PHE A 56 9.71 5.70 -4.42
CA PHE A 56 10.29 6.97 -4.00
C PHE A 56 10.71 6.99 -2.51
N LEU A 57 10.04 6.22 -1.66
CA LEU A 57 10.30 6.15 -0.22
C LEU A 57 11.40 5.14 0.17
N GLU A 58 11.98 4.44 -0.80
CA GLU A 58 13.07 3.47 -0.64
C GLU A 58 14.45 4.13 -0.58
#